data_AF-A0A2S7VW29-F1
#
_entry.id   AF-A0A2S7VW29-F1
#
_cell.length_a   1.000
_cell.length_b   1.000
_cell.length_c   1.000
_cell.angle_alpha   90.00
_cell.angle_beta   90.00
_cell.angle_gamma   90.00
#
_symmetry.space_group_name_H-M   'P 1'
#
loop_
_entity.id
_entity.type
_entity.pdbx_description
1 polymer ?
#
loop_
_entity_poly.entity_id
_entity_poly.type
_entity_poly.pdbx_seq_one_letter_code
_entity_poly.pdbx_strand_id
1 'polypeptide(L)'
;MNKHLIMAALCCYSSFSFAGFDVITLGAKGGIQDGNLTAFMLKSNTDNNYITLDAGSIVNGLIAATNKDAFSDMVAPISSPYTQEGYILTQKIQGYFISHAHLDHIAGLIIASPDDSKKPIYALPSVHQTISQDYFNWKAWPNFTSQGEGFKLGKYELAPLTINQWLPVANTELKVKAFPLSHSGAESTAFLFKNAANEVVIYLGDTGPDAVEKSTALDTIWQQIAPYIQQKKLKGIFIETSFSNSTPDKLLFGHLTPKWLLAELDSLAGYVGGEQPLKDLNVIITHIKHSLKKGTNPQTVIEQELNADNKLGVNFIFTEQGDRTLL
;
A
#
# COMPACT_ATOMS: atom_id res chain seq x y z
N MET A 1 -24.21 15.41 -64.18
CA MET A 1 -24.07 14.17 -63.37
C MET A 1 -23.19 14.48 -62.17
N ASN A 2 -23.80 14.81 -61.04
CA ASN A 2 -23.10 15.17 -59.81
C ASN A 2 -22.52 13.92 -59.15
N LYS A 3 -21.19 13.92 -58.92
CA LYS A 3 -20.51 12.94 -58.09
C LYS A 3 -20.59 13.40 -56.64
N HIS A 4 -21.33 12.68 -55.80
CA HIS A 4 -21.30 12.87 -54.35
C HIS A 4 -20.07 12.13 -53.79
N LEU A 5 -19.14 12.89 -53.21
CA LEU A 5 -18.05 12.38 -52.39
C LEU A 5 -18.61 12.18 -50.97
N ILE A 6 -18.67 10.93 -50.50
CA ILE A 6 -18.98 10.61 -49.10
C ILE A 6 -17.64 10.58 -48.35
N MET A 7 -17.44 11.55 -47.45
CA MET A 7 -16.29 11.60 -46.56
C MET A 7 -16.62 10.81 -45.29
N ALA A 8 -16.02 9.63 -45.12
CA ALA A 8 -16.14 8.85 -43.90
C ALA A 8 -15.25 9.48 -42.81
N ALA A 9 -15.87 10.03 -41.77
CA ALA A 9 -15.17 10.47 -40.57
C ALA A 9 -14.79 9.23 -39.74
N LEU A 10 -13.49 8.89 -39.72
CA LEU A 10 -12.95 7.99 -38.71
C LEU A 10 -12.93 8.75 -37.37
N CYS A 11 -13.89 8.47 -36.49
CA CYS A 11 -13.75 8.81 -35.08
C CYS A 11 -12.67 7.89 -34.49
N CYS A 12 -11.45 8.42 -34.34
CA CYS A 12 -10.45 7.84 -33.46
C CYS A 12 -10.99 7.94 -32.02
N TYR A 13 -11.61 6.87 -31.52
CA TYR A 13 -11.79 6.71 -30.09
C TYR A 13 -10.41 6.51 -29.48
N SER A 14 -9.82 7.58 -28.95
CA SER A 14 -8.75 7.47 -27.98
C SER A 14 -9.34 6.75 -26.77
N SER A 15 -9.01 5.48 -26.60
CA SER A 15 -9.26 4.77 -25.34
C SER A 15 -8.48 5.51 -24.27
N PHE A 16 -9.14 6.41 -23.54
CA PHE A 16 -8.62 6.89 -22.27
C PHE A 16 -8.46 5.65 -21.41
N SER A 17 -7.21 5.21 -21.21
CA SER A 17 -6.90 4.19 -20.22
C SER A 17 -7.25 4.80 -18.87
N PHE A 18 -8.44 4.50 -18.35
CA PHE A 18 -8.79 4.85 -16.99
C PHE A 18 -7.79 4.14 -16.07
N ALA A 19 -7.13 4.86 -15.17
CA ALA A 19 -6.31 4.27 -14.12
C ALA A 19 -7.15 3.22 -13.38
N GLY A 20 -6.61 2.03 -13.12
CA GLY A 20 -7.33 0.92 -12.49
C GLY A 20 -7.53 1.11 -10.98
N PHE A 21 -6.67 1.91 -10.35
CA PHE A 21 -6.69 2.17 -8.91
C PHE A 21 -6.49 3.65 -8.57
N ASP A 22 -7.05 4.05 -7.44
CA ASP A 22 -6.92 5.37 -6.84
C ASP A 22 -6.36 5.23 -5.43
N VAL A 23 -5.29 5.98 -5.17
CA VAL A 23 -4.45 5.87 -3.98
C VAL A 23 -4.38 7.22 -3.29
N ILE A 24 -4.58 7.24 -1.97
CA ILE A 24 -4.34 8.43 -1.15
C ILE A 24 -3.30 8.10 -0.10
N THR A 25 -2.21 8.86 -0.08
CA THR A 25 -1.11 8.66 0.88
C THR A 25 -1.48 9.30 2.23
N LEU A 26 -1.87 8.48 3.20
CA LEU A 26 -2.19 8.96 4.56
C LEU A 26 -0.93 9.12 5.42
N GLY A 27 0.13 8.38 5.12
CA GLY A 27 1.44 8.60 5.67
C GLY A 27 2.54 7.96 4.84
N ALA A 28 3.63 8.70 4.66
CA ALA A 28 4.67 8.44 3.67
C ALA A 28 6.03 8.05 4.29
N LYS A 29 6.15 8.00 5.63
CA LYS A 29 7.45 7.86 6.33
C LYS A 29 7.49 6.62 7.22
N GLY A 30 8.68 6.04 7.33
CA GLY A 30 8.93 4.82 8.12
C GLY A 30 9.35 5.07 9.56
N GLY A 31 8.71 5.99 10.29
CA GLY A 31 8.98 6.18 11.73
C GLY A 31 10.00 7.26 12.12
N ILE A 32 10.35 7.22 13.41
CA ILE A 32 10.86 8.30 14.29
C ILE A 32 9.88 9.45 14.50
N GLN A 33 9.33 10.02 13.42
CA GLN A 33 8.36 11.11 13.50
C GLN A 33 6.94 10.54 13.41
N ASP A 34 6.09 10.85 14.38
CA ASP A 34 4.68 10.46 14.38
C ASP A 34 3.84 11.35 13.46
N GLY A 35 2.60 10.92 13.21
CA GLY A 35 1.62 11.67 12.44
C GLY A 35 1.77 11.64 10.91
N ASN A 36 2.85 11.05 10.37
CA ASN A 36 3.06 10.78 8.94
C ASN A 36 3.66 9.38 8.70
N LEU A 37 3.17 8.41 9.47
CA LEU A 37 3.61 7.02 9.47
C LEU A 37 2.88 6.22 8.39
N THR A 38 3.57 5.25 7.78
CA THR A 38 3.10 4.43 6.65
C THR A 38 1.63 4.04 6.74
N ALA A 39 0.85 4.59 5.81
CA ALA A 39 -0.55 4.27 5.61
C ALA A 39 -1.00 4.81 4.25
N PHE A 40 -1.76 4.01 3.51
CA PHE A 40 -2.36 4.42 2.24
C PHE A 40 -3.82 4.03 2.22
N MET A 41 -4.67 4.82 1.57
CA MET A 41 -5.98 4.36 1.14
C MET A 41 -5.88 3.86 -0.29
N LEU A 42 -6.55 2.75 -0.59
CA LEU A 42 -6.61 2.16 -1.93
C LEU A 42 -8.07 1.85 -2.28
N LYS A 43 -8.48 2.21 -3.49
CA LYS A 43 -9.73 1.73 -4.10
C LYS A 43 -9.54 1.42 -5.59
N SER A 44 -10.44 0.60 -6.14
CA SER A 44 -10.59 0.57 -7.59
C SER A 44 -11.23 1.87 -8.07
N ASN A 45 -10.88 2.33 -9.27
CA ASN A 45 -11.47 3.50 -9.91
C ASN A 45 -13.01 3.46 -10.03
N THR A 46 -13.60 2.27 -10.12
CA THR A 46 -15.05 2.03 -10.18
C THR A 46 -15.70 1.91 -8.81
N ASP A 47 -14.91 1.84 -7.74
CA ASP A 47 -15.40 1.74 -6.37
C ASP A 47 -15.55 3.13 -5.71
N ASN A 48 -16.50 3.22 -4.78
CA ASN A 48 -16.74 4.38 -3.93
C ASN A 48 -16.15 4.20 -2.53
N ASN A 49 -15.61 3.02 -2.24
CA ASN A 49 -15.09 2.64 -0.94
C ASN A 49 -13.60 2.36 -1.02
N TYR A 50 -12.89 2.78 0.02
CA TYR A 50 -11.48 2.53 0.20
C TYR A 50 -11.25 1.41 1.21
N ILE A 51 -10.11 0.76 1.07
CA ILE A 51 -9.43 0.04 2.16
C ILE A 51 -8.20 0.83 2.58
N THR A 52 -7.58 0.46 3.70
CA THR A 52 -6.22 0.94 4.00
C THR A 52 -5.17 -0.14 3.80
N LEU A 53 -3.97 0.28 3.39
CA LEU A 53 -2.73 -0.47 3.37
C LEU A 53 -1.87 0.04 4.53
N ASP A 54 -1.72 -0.78 5.56
CA ASP A 54 -1.34 -0.37 6.90
C ASP A 54 -2.21 0.78 7.46
N ALA A 55 -1.90 1.19 8.68
CA ALA A 55 -2.67 2.18 9.43
C ALA A 55 -1.80 2.97 10.42
N GLY A 56 -0.54 3.25 10.05
CA GLY A 56 0.37 4.06 10.85
C GLY A 56 -0.18 5.44 11.15
N SER A 57 -0.70 6.13 10.13
CA SER A 57 -1.40 7.41 10.26
C SER A 57 -2.76 7.36 9.58
N ILE A 58 -3.82 7.55 10.36
CA ILE A 58 -5.20 7.58 9.84
C ILE A 58 -5.73 9.01 9.88
N VAL A 59 -6.13 9.52 11.05
CA VAL A 59 -6.81 10.82 11.14
C VAL A 59 -5.94 11.99 10.65
N ASN A 60 -4.66 12.03 11.04
CA ASN A 60 -3.73 13.07 10.54
C ASN A 60 -3.57 13.02 9.02
N GLY A 61 -3.51 11.81 8.45
CA GLY A 61 -3.45 11.61 7.00
C GLY A 61 -4.72 12.07 6.29
N LEU A 62 -5.90 11.79 6.86
CA LEU A 62 -7.18 12.24 6.32
C LEU A 62 -7.29 13.76 6.32
N ILE A 63 -6.82 14.44 7.37
CA ILE A 63 -6.76 15.90 7.44
C ILE A 63 -5.82 16.45 6.36
N ALA A 64 -4.60 15.87 6.24
CA ALA A 64 -3.64 16.28 5.23
C ALA A 64 -4.17 16.10 3.80
N ALA A 65 -4.82 14.98 3.52
CA ALA A 65 -5.46 14.68 2.24
C ALA A 65 -6.61 15.64 1.93
N THR A 66 -7.43 15.97 2.93
CA THR A 66 -8.51 16.97 2.78
C THR A 66 -7.95 18.35 2.47
N ASN A 67 -6.87 18.76 3.15
CA ASN A 67 -6.19 20.04 2.88
C ASN A 67 -5.56 20.11 1.49
N LYS A 68 -5.22 18.96 0.88
CA LYS A 68 -4.73 18.85 -0.50
C LYS A 68 -5.83 18.59 -1.53
N ASP A 69 -7.10 18.66 -1.13
CA ASP A 69 -8.26 18.41 -2.00
C ASP A 69 -8.27 17.01 -2.66
N ALA A 70 -7.64 16.02 -2.00
CA ALA A 70 -7.54 14.65 -2.48
C ALA A 70 -8.91 13.94 -2.56
N PHE A 71 -9.90 14.43 -1.79
CA PHE A 71 -11.27 13.90 -1.75
C PHE A 71 -12.28 14.75 -2.51
N SER A 72 -11.84 15.55 -3.49
CA SER A 72 -12.70 16.44 -4.28
C SER A 72 -13.89 15.74 -4.96
N ASP A 73 -13.76 14.45 -5.29
CA ASP A 73 -14.82 13.60 -5.84
C ASP A 73 -15.61 12.82 -4.77
N MET A 74 -15.32 13.01 -3.49
CA MET A 74 -15.94 12.30 -2.38
C MET A 74 -16.27 13.23 -1.22
N VAL A 75 -17.23 14.12 -1.42
CA VAL A 75 -17.65 15.09 -0.39
C VAL A 75 -18.66 14.45 0.58
N ALA A 76 -18.47 14.71 1.87
CA ALA A 76 -19.42 14.33 2.91
C ALA A 76 -20.80 14.98 2.64
N PRO A 77 -21.90 14.21 2.65
CA PRO A 77 -23.24 14.78 2.51
C PRO A 77 -23.50 15.84 3.58
N ILE A 78 -24.25 16.90 3.24
CA ILE A 78 -24.65 17.95 4.20
C ILE A 78 -25.41 17.36 5.40
N SER A 79 -26.13 16.25 5.19
CA SER A 79 -26.86 15.53 6.23
C SER A 79 -25.97 14.62 7.10
N SER A 80 -24.69 14.46 6.77
CA SER A 80 -23.74 13.68 7.57
C SER A 80 -23.55 14.34 8.94
N PRO A 81 -23.58 13.57 10.05
CA PRO A 81 -23.21 14.11 11.36
C PRO A 81 -21.70 14.27 11.54
N TYR A 82 -20.89 13.78 10.59
CA TYR A 82 -19.44 13.80 10.63
C TYR A 82 -18.84 14.92 9.78
N THR A 83 -17.64 15.38 10.14
CA THR A 83 -16.77 16.17 9.24
C THR A 83 -16.41 15.36 7.99
N GLN A 84 -15.74 15.98 7.03
CA GLN A 84 -15.22 15.28 5.86
C GLN A 84 -14.38 14.06 6.26
N GLU A 85 -13.42 14.24 7.16
CA GLU A 85 -12.53 13.19 7.63
C GLU A 85 -13.28 12.11 8.42
N GLY A 86 -14.22 12.50 9.28
CA GLY A 86 -15.05 11.56 10.02
C GLY A 86 -15.96 10.73 9.10
N TYR A 87 -16.48 11.34 8.03
CA TYR A 87 -17.28 10.65 7.02
C TYR A 87 -16.40 9.66 6.23
N ILE A 88 -15.21 10.07 5.80
CA ILE A 88 -14.26 9.16 5.12
C ILE A 88 -13.88 8.01 6.05
N LEU A 89 -13.46 8.30 7.29
CA LEU A 89 -13.08 7.31 8.29
C LEU A 89 -14.19 6.30 8.51
N THR A 90 -15.40 6.76 8.82
CA THR A 90 -16.48 5.87 9.29
C THR A 90 -17.30 5.24 8.18
N GLN A 91 -17.45 5.91 7.02
CA GLN A 91 -18.36 5.48 5.95
C GLN A 91 -17.64 5.01 4.69
N LYS A 92 -16.38 5.41 4.47
CA LYS A 92 -15.66 5.14 3.21
C LYS A 92 -14.52 4.16 3.34
N ILE A 93 -13.85 4.12 4.49
CA ILE A 93 -12.88 3.06 4.78
C ILE A 93 -13.62 1.81 5.24
N GLN A 94 -13.54 0.73 4.47
CA GLN A 94 -14.27 -0.53 4.68
C GLN A 94 -13.43 -1.64 5.33
N GLY A 95 -12.13 -1.45 5.50
CA GLY A 95 -11.27 -2.41 6.19
C GLY A 95 -9.81 -1.98 6.22
N TYR A 96 -9.07 -2.54 7.17
CA TYR A 96 -7.64 -2.30 7.36
C TYR A 96 -6.83 -3.53 6.95
N PHE A 97 -5.83 -3.38 6.08
CA PHE A 97 -4.88 -4.44 5.75
C PHE A 97 -3.56 -4.17 6.46
N ILE A 98 -3.27 -4.92 7.53
CA ILE A 98 -2.09 -4.68 8.36
C ILE A 98 -1.02 -5.69 7.98
N SER A 99 0.09 -5.19 7.42
CA SER A 99 1.22 -6.01 6.95
C SER A 99 1.90 -6.72 8.11
N HIS A 100 2.15 -5.98 9.19
CA HIS A 100 2.68 -6.45 10.46
C HIS A 100 2.33 -5.47 11.59
N ALA A 101 2.50 -5.90 12.84
CA ALA A 101 2.02 -5.16 14.01
C ALA A 101 3.12 -4.36 14.73
N HIS A 102 4.15 -3.89 14.01
CA HIS A 102 4.97 -2.80 14.53
C HIS A 102 4.13 -1.53 14.68
N LEU A 103 4.42 -0.74 15.71
CA LEU A 103 3.57 0.35 16.13
C LEU A 103 3.35 1.40 15.03
N ASP A 104 4.38 1.67 14.23
CA ASP A 104 4.32 2.61 13.11
C ASP A 104 3.45 2.17 11.94
N HIS A 105 2.98 0.92 11.91
CA HIS A 105 2.02 0.42 10.91
C HIS A 105 0.59 0.32 11.45
N ILE A 106 0.36 0.55 12.75
CA ILE A 106 -0.95 0.35 13.38
C ILE A 106 -1.38 1.46 14.35
N ALA A 107 -0.48 2.37 14.73
CA ALA A 107 -0.77 3.41 15.72
C ALA A 107 -2.01 4.25 15.38
N GLY A 108 -2.15 4.66 14.12
CA GLY A 108 -3.29 5.43 13.63
C GLY A 108 -4.62 4.68 13.80
N LEU A 109 -4.66 3.37 13.53
CA LEU A 109 -5.82 2.52 13.79
C LEU A 109 -6.16 2.48 15.29
N ILE A 110 -5.16 2.23 16.14
CA ILE A 110 -5.37 2.14 17.59
C ILE A 110 -5.94 3.46 18.12
N ILE A 111 -5.33 4.59 17.77
CA ILE A 111 -5.75 5.92 18.25
C ILE A 111 -7.14 6.29 17.72
N ALA A 112 -7.46 5.97 16.46
CA ALA A 112 -8.77 6.27 15.87
C ALA A 112 -9.90 5.35 16.36
N SER A 113 -9.56 4.20 16.96
CA SER A 113 -10.52 3.16 17.32
C SER A 113 -11.72 3.58 18.18
N PRO A 114 -11.65 4.56 19.09
CA PRO A 114 -12.81 4.98 19.87
C PRO A 114 -13.96 5.51 19.01
N ASP A 115 -13.66 6.28 17.96
CA ASP A 115 -14.64 6.99 17.13
C ASP A 115 -14.83 6.39 15.72
N ASP A 116 -14.04 5.39 15.35
CA ASP A 116 -14.20 4.68 14.07
C ASP A 116 -15.46 3.77 14.06
N SER A 117 -15.84 3.31 12.87
CA SER A 117 -16.96 2.40 12.63
C SER A 117 -16.56 0.91 12.65
N LYS A 118 -17.56 0.04 12.69
CA LYS A 118 -17.36 -1.41 12.63
C LYS A 118 -16.83 -1.84 11.26
N LYS A 119 -15.67 -2.50 11.21
CA LYS A 119 -15.09 -3.03 9.98
C LYS A 119 -14.01 -4.11 10.23
N PRO A 120 -13.68 -4.95 9.24
CA PRO A 120 -12.65 -5.98 9.40
C PRO A 120 -11.21 -5.42 9.44
N ILE A 121 -10.36 -6.12 10.19
CA ILE A 121 -8.90 -6.03 10.09
C ILE A 121 -8.42 -7.31 9.39
N TYR A 122 -7.88 -7.17 8.20
CA TYR A 122 -7.27 -8.24 7.42
C TYR A 122 -5.78 -8.31 7.69
N ALA A 123 -5.31 -9.50 8.07
CA ALA A 123 -3.90 -9.74 8.39
C ALA A 123 -3.62 -11.25 8.37
N LEU A 124 -2.35 -11.64 8.36
CA LEU A 124 -1.97 -13.02 8.65
C LEU A 124 -2.29 -13.36 10.14
N PRO A 125 -2.52 -14.64 10.47
CA PRO A 125 -2.89 -15.05 11.84
C PRO A 125 -1.89 -14.61 12.92
N SER A 126 -0.59 -14.62 12.62
CA SER A 126 0.49 -14.14 13.49
C SER A 126 0.31 -12.67 13.87
N VAL A 127 -0.03 -11.83 12.89
CA VAL A 127 -0.26 -10.39 13.06
C VAL A 127 -1.51 -10.16 13.90
N HIS A 128 -2.60 -10.90 13.66
CA HIS A 128 -3.79 -10.85 14.53
C HIS A 128 -3.50 -11.25 15.97
N GLN A 129 -2.62 -12.23 16.18
CA GLN A 129 -2.19 -12.61 17.50
C GLN A 129 -1.53 -11.43 18.22
N THR A 130 -0.54 -10.77 17.60
CA THR A 130 0.09 -9.56 18.15
C THR A 130 -0.93 -8.46 18.42
N ILE A 131 -1.83 -8.18 17.47
CA ILE A 131 -2.88 -7.16 17.61
C ILE A 131 -3.76 -7.39 18.85
N SER A 132 -4.20 -8.63 19.05
CA SER A 132 -5.12 -8.99 20.14
C SER A 132 -4.44 -9.23 21.48
N GLN A 133 -3.16 -9.62 21.49
CA GLN A 133 -2.38 -9.85 22.71
C GLN A 133 -1.77 -8.57 23.25
N ASP A 134 -1.24 -7.71 22.39
CA ASP A 134 -0.36 -6.61 22.84
C ASP A 134 -1.05 -5.25 22.84
N TYR A 135 -2.01 -5.01 21.95
CA TYR A 135 -2.67 -3.70 21.81
C TYR A 135 -4.11 -3.70 22.34
N PHE A 136 -5.00 -4.51 21.75
CA PHE A 136 -6.43 -4.52 22.10
C PHE A 136 -6.72 -5.53 23.22
N ASN A 137 -6.27 -5.24 24.44
CA ASN A 137 -6.23 -6.19 25.56
C ASN A 137 -6.68 -5.61 26.92
N TRP A 138 -7.24 -4.38 26.95
CA TRP A 138 -7.57 -3.61 28.17
C TRP A 138 -6.37 -3.20 29.06
N LYS A 139 -5.15 -3.47 28.62
CA LYS A 139 -3.91 -3.03 29.29
C LYS A 139 -3.26 -1.89 28.50
N ALA A 140 -2.95 -2.12 27.23
CA ALA A 140 -2.41 -1.11 26.33
C ALA A 140 -3.52 -0.22 25.77
N TRP A 141 -4.62 -0.83 25.31
CA TRP A 141 -5.79 -0.13 24.78
C TRP A 141 -7.08 -0.93 25.04
N PRO A 142 -8.27 -0.28 25.16
CA PRO A 142 -9.55 -0.99 25.25
C PRO A 142 -9.72 -1.99 24.11
N ASN A 143 -10.24 -3.19 24.40
CA ASN A 143 -10.31 -4.24 23.39
C ASN A 143 -11.45 -3.98 22.39
N PHE A 144 -11.12 -3.28 21.30
CA PHE A 144 -12.03 -3.00 20.19
C PHE A 144 -12.23 -4.20 19.24
N THR A 145 -11.44 -5.26 19.37
CA THR A 145 -11.51 -6.41 18.46
C THR A 145 -12.59 -7.41 18.87
N SER A 146 -12.83 -8.41 18.02
CA SER A 146 -13.66 -9.58 18.30
C SER A 146 -12.93 -10.69 19.06
N GLN A 147 -11.62 -10.55 19.33
CA GLN A 147 -10.76 -11.56 19.96
C GLN A 147 -9.93 -10.95 21.10
N GLY A 148 -8.98 -11.69 21.68
CA GLY A 148 -8.10 -11.17 22.75
C GLY A 148 -8.68 -11.25 24.18
N GLU A 149 -7.92 -10.71 25.14
CA GLU A 149 -8.25 -10.75 26.56
C GLU A 149 -9.40 -9.79 26.94
N GLY A 150 -10.14 -10.14 28.01
CA GLY A 150 -11.20 -9.31 28.56
C GLY A 150 -12.48 -9.25 27.71
N PHE A 151 -13.27 -8.19 27.93
CA PHE A 151 -14.53 -7.93 27.22
C PHE A 151 -14.27 -7.43 25.81
N LYS A 152 -14.91 -8.01 24.80
CA LYS A 152 -14.69 -7.65 23.38
C LYS A 152 -15.76 -6.65 22.95
N LEU A 153 -15.34 -5.43 22.61
CA LEU A 153 -16.27 -4.44 22.06
C LEU A 153 -16.74 -4.81 20.65
N GLY A 154 -15.98 -5.66 19.94
CA GLY A 154 -16.42 -6.25 18.65
C GLY A 154 -16.59 -5.23 17.52
N LYS A 155 -15.93 -4.07 17.61
CA LYS A 155 -15.88 -3.06 16.55
C LYS A 155 -15.03 -3.56 15.36
N TYR A 156 -13.92 -4.24 15.65
CA TYR A 156 -13.05 -4.79 14.62
C TYR A 156 -13.13 -6.31 14.58
N GLU A 157 -13.63 -6.85 13.47
CA GLU A 157 -13.56 -8.28 13.20
C GLU A 157 -12.17 -8.64 12.70
N LEU A 158 -11.46 -9.53 13.39
CA LEU A 158 -10.18 -10.04 12.90
C LEU A 158 -10.46 -11.08 11.80
N ALA A 159 -10.22 -10.71 10.54
CA ALA A 159 -10.52 -11.47 9.34
C ALA A 159 -9.23 -12.12 8.76
N PRO A 160 -8.87 -13.34 9.18
CA PRO A 160 -7.55 -13.91 8.89
C PRO A 160 -7.38 -14.18 7.39
N LEU A 161 -6.23 -13.82 6.86
CA LEU A 161 -5.85 -14.09 5.49
C LEU A 161 -5.12 -15.43 5.39
N THR A 162 -5.52 -16.25 4.42
CA THR A 162 -4.83 -17.49 4.07
C THR A 162 -3.82 -17.19 2.97
N ILE A 163 -2.57 -17.60 3.19
CA ILE A 163 -1.47 -17.41 2.25
C ILE A 163 -1.82 -18.02 0.89
N ASN A 164 -1.48 -17.33 -0.20
CA ASN A 164 -1.67 -17.77 -1.58
C ASN A 164 -3.12 -17.99 -2.04
N GLN A 165 -4.12 -17.63 -1.22
CA GLN A 165 -5.54 -17.77 -1.55
C GLN A 165 -6.17 -16.41 -1.89
N TRP A 166 -6.95 -16.36 -2.97
CA TRP A 166 -7.79 -15.20 -3.28
C TRP A 166 -9.02 -15.17 -2.38
N LEU A 167 -9.22 -14.07 -1.65
CA LEU A 167 -10.38 -13.83 -0.80
C LEU A 167 -11.08 -12.53 -1.23
N PRO A 168 -12.42 -12.45 -1.13
CA PRO A 168 -13.14 -11.20 -1.35
C PRO A 168 -12.86 -10.21 -0.22
N VAL A 169 -12.81 -8.92 -0.55
CA VAL A 169 -12.71 -7.84 0.42
C VAL A 169 -14.11 -7.26 0.66
N ALA A 170 -14.55 -7.26 1.92
CA ALA A 170 -15.92 -6.88 2.27
C ALA A 170 -16.25 -5.45 1.80
N ASN A 171 -17.45 -5.26 1.27
CA ASN A 171 -17.99 -3.97 0.81
C ASN A 171 -17.17 -3.24 -0.26
N THR A 172 -16.34 -3.96 -1.00
CA THR A 172 -15.61 -3.45 -2.18
C THR A 172 -15.70 -4.46 -3.32
N GLU A 173 -15.31 -4.07 -4.53
CA GLU A 173 -15.15 -5.02 -5.64
C GLU A 173 -13.83 -5.80 -5.62
N LEU A 174 -12.93 -5.47 -4.68
CA LEU A 174 -11.59 -6.02 -4.63
C LEU A 174 -11.57 -7.48 -4.15
N LYS A 175 -10.59 -8.21 -4.67
CA LYS A 175 -10.10 -9.45 -4.07
C LYS A 175 -8.67 -9.24 -3.60
N VAL A 176 -8.26 -9.96 -2.57
CA VAL A 176 -6.91 -9.91 -2.01
C VAL A 176 -6.29 -11.31 -1.99
N LYS A 177 -4.99 -11.39 -2.21
CA LYS A 177 -4.15 -12.55 -1.92
C LYS A 177 -2.95 -12.09 -1.10
N ALA A 178 -2.65 -12.81 -0.02
CA ALA A 178 -1.54 -12.50 0.88
C ALA A 178 -0.34 -13.42 0.67
N PHE A 179 0.86 -12.88 0.87
CA PHE A 179 2.13 -13.59 0.86
C PHE A 179 2.96 -13.16 2.08
N PRO A 180 3.65 -14.08 2.76
CA PRO A 180 4.56 -13.71 3.85
C PRO A 180 5.80 -13.00 3.31
N LEU A 181 6.31 -12.04 4.07
CA LEU A 181 7.57 -11.31 3.85
C LEU A 181 8.52 -11.53 5.03
N SER A 182 9.81 -11.31 4.80
CA SER A 182 10.85 -11.44 5.84
C SER A 182 11.29 -10.08 6.35
N HIS A 183 11.10 -9.83 7.65
CA HIS A 183 11.41 -8.55 8.27
C HIS A 183 12.23 -8.76 9.56
N SER A 184 13.48 -9.21 9.41
CA SER A 184 14.46 -9.42 10.49
C SER A 184 13.95 -10.25 11.68
N GLY A 185 13.41 -11.42 11.36
CA GLY A 185 12.86 -12.36 12.34
C GLY A 185 11.40 -12.12 12.72
N ALA A 186 10.80 -11.01 12.27
CA ALA A 186 9.36 -10.83 12.26
C ALA A 186 8.74 -11.24 10.90
N GLU A 187 7.46 -11.60 10.93
CA GLU A 187 6.66 -11.82 9.73
C GLU A 187 5.99 -10.51 9.32
N SER A 188 6.18 -10.14 8.06
CA SER A 188 5.43 -9.08 7.38
C SER A 188 4.61 -9.68 6.24
N THR A 189 3.82 -8.86 5.55
CA THR A 189 2.88 -9.35 4.53
C THR A 189 2.89 -8.48 3.28
N ALA A 190 2.89 -9.14 2.12
CA ALA A 190 2.52 -8.54 0.85
C ALA A 190 1.05 -8.84 0.53
N PHE A 191 0.33 -7.84 0.06
CA PHE A 191 -1.06 -7.94 -0.38
C PHE A 191 -1.16 -7.65 -1.87
N LEU A 192 -1.54 -8.65 -2.66
CA LEU A 192 -1.90 -8.48 -4.06
C LEU A 192 -3.40 -8.28 -4.17
N PHE A 193 -3.82 -7.09 -4.59
CA PHE A 193 -5.22 -6.76 -4.83
C PHE A 193 -5.58 -6.92 -6.30
N LYS A 194 -6.82 -7.32 -6.57
CA LYS A 194 -7.37 -7.45 -7.92
C LYS A 194 -8.75 -6.83 -8.01
N ASN A 195 -8.96 -5.95 -8.99
CA ASN A 195 -10.26 -5.32 -9.26
C ASN A 195 -11.15 -6.19 -10.17
N ALA A 196 -12.37 -5.73 -10.47
CA ALA A 196 -13.31 -6.45 -11.33
C ALA A 196 -12.81 -6.61 -12.78
N ALA A 197 -11.95 -5.70 -13.25
CA ALA A 197 -11.30 -5.76 -14.57
C ALA A 197 -10.11 -6.74 -14.63
N ASN A 198 -9.80 -7.43 -13.52
CA ASN A 198 -8.62 -8.30 -13.34
C ASN A 198 -7.27 -7.57 -13.42
N GLU A 199 -7.26 -6.25 -13.25
CA GLU A 199 -6.04 -5.48 -13.02
C GLU A 199 -5.63 -5.62 -11.57
N VAL A 200 -4.33 -5.52 -11.31
CA VAL A 200 -3.76 -5.79 -9.99
C VAL A 200 -2.81 -4.70 -9.55
N VAL A 201 -2.70 -4.56 -8.24
CA VAL A 201 -1.71 -3.72 -7.55
C VAL A 201 -1.19 -4.53 -6.37
N ILE A 202 0.10 -4.44 -6.07
CA ILE A 202 0.69 -5.14 -4.94
C ILE A 202 1.28 -4.14 -3.95
N TYR A 203 0.95 -4.34 -2.68
CA TYR A 203 1.55 -3.64 -1.55
C TYR A 203 2.43 -4.59 -0.76
N LEU A 204 3.70 -4.25 -0.61
CA LEU A 204 4.62 -4.95 0.27
C LEU A 204 4.79 -4.07 1.52
N GLY A 205 4.50 -4.64 2.69
CA GLY A 205 4.96 -4.07 3.95
C GLY A 205 6.47 -4.17 4.09
N ASP A 206 6.98 -3.82 5.26
CA ASP A 206 8.42 -3.81 5.52
C ASP A 206 9.04 -5.18 5.23
N THR A 207 10.19 -5.17 4.56
CA THR A 207 10.86 -6.39 4.12
C THR A 207 12.34 -6.16 3.85
N GLY A 208 13.15 -7.14 4.22
CA GLY A 208 14.55 -7.20 3.81
C GLY A 208 14.71 -7.94 2.49
N PRO A 209 15.88 -7.82 1.83
CA PRO A 209 16.18 -8.56 0.63
C PRO A 209 16.40 -10.04 0.96
N ASP A 210 15.92 -10.94 0.10
CA ASP A 210 15.96 -12.40 0.32
C ASP A 210 17.39 -12.89 0.61
N ALA A 211 18.39 -12.30 -0.05
CA ALA A 211 19.81 -12.62 0.13
C ALA A 211 20.35 -12.31 1.54
N VAL A 212 19.85 -11.25 2.20
CA VAL A 212 20.27 -10.85 3.55
C VAL A 212 19.44 -11.58 4.61
N GLU A 213 18.12 -11.69 4.38
CA GLU A 213 17.18 -12.35 5.29
C GLU A 213 17.26 -13.88 5.21
N LYS A 214 17.98 -14.43 4.21
CA LYS A 214 18.09 -15.88 3.93
C LYS A 214 16.74 -16.53 3.69
N SER A 215 15.90 -15.84 2.91
CA SER A 215 14.55 -16.23 2.57
C SER A 215 14.37 -16.36 1.06
N THR A 216 13.15 -16.63 0.62
CA THR A 216 12.73 -16.71 -0.81
C THR A 216 11.39 -15.99 -1.00
N ALA A 217 11.07 -15.06 -0.09
CA ALA A 217 9.76 -14.46 0.01
C ALA A 217 9.49 -13.52 -1.16
N LEU A 218 10.46 -12.65 -1.48
CA LEU A 218 10.38 -11.74 -2.61
C LEU A 218 10.43 -12.50 -3.92
N ASP A 219 11.34 -13.47 -4.07
CA ASP A 219 11.43 -14.32 -5.26
C ASP A 219 10.09 -15.02 -5.57
N THR A 220 9.44 -15.59 -4.54
CA THR A 220 8.12 -16.21 -4.67
C THR A 220 7.08 -15.20 -5.17
N ILE A 221 7.08 -13.98 -4.65
CA ILE A 221 6.16 -12.92 -5.08
C ILE A 221 6.43 -12.54 -6.54
N TRP A 222 7.69 -12.40 -6.93
CA TRP A 222 8.07 -12.03 -8.30
C TRP A 222 7.57 -13.04 -9.33
N GLN A 223 7.73 -14.34 -9.05
CA GLN A 223 7.16 -15.40 -9.87
C GLN A 223 5.63 -15.29 -9.99
N GLN A 224 4.95 -14.89 -8.92
CA GLN A 224 3.48 -14.77 -8.90
C GLN A 224 2.97 -13.56 -9.67
N ILE A 225 3.70 -12.44 -9.66
CA ILE A 225 3.24 -11.20 -10.29
C ILE A 225 3.73 -11.01 -11.74
N ALA A 226 4.81 -11.69 -12.15
CA ALA A 226 5.35 -11.59 -13.51
C ALA A 226 4.31 -11.80 -14.63
N PRO A 227 3.37 -12.77 -14.54
CA PRO A 227 2.33 -12.94 -15.56
C PRO A 227 1.40 -11.74 -15.70
N TYR A 228 1.17 -10.95 -14.65
CA TYR A 228 0.34 -9.75 -14.72
C TYR A 228 1.07 -8.59 -15.40
N ILE A 229 2.39 -8.51 -15.27
CA ILE A 229 3.21 -7.52 -15.99
C ILE A 229 3.24 -7.84 -17.48
N GLN A 230 3.46 -9.11 -17.84
CA GLN A 230 3.40 -9.58 -19.23
C GLN A 230 2.05 -9.26 -19.89
N GLN A 231 0.95 -9.32 -19.12
CA GLN A 231 -0.40 -9.00 -19.57
C GLN A 231 -0.77 -7.51 -19.45
N LYS A 232 0.14 -6.63 -19.01
CA LYS A 232 -0.11 -5.20 -18.74
C LYS A 232 -1.24 -4.93 -17.74
N LYS A 233 -1.41 -5.85 -16.79
CA LYS A 233 -2.44 -5.82 -15.73
C LYS A 233 -1.93 -5.36 -14.39
N LEU A 234 -0.62 -5.45 -14.11
CA LEU A 234 -0.04 -4.85 -12.91
C LEU A 234 0.05 -3.33 -13.07
N LYS A 235 -0.63 -2.58 -12.20
CA LYS A 235 -0.73 -1.12 -12.24
C LYS A 235 0.26 -0.41 -11.34
N GLY A 236 0.72 -1.08 -10.29
CA GLY A 236 1.77 -0.57 -9.43
C GLY A 236 2.28 -1.58 -8.42
N ILE A 237 3.49 -1.32 -7.94
CA ILE A 237 4.12 -1.99 -6.80
C ILE A 237 4.38 -0.92 -5.74
N PHE A 238 3.92 -1.14 -4.52
CA PHE A 238 4.39 -0.39 -3.36
C PHE A 238 5.44 -1.24 -2.68
N ILE A 239 6.63 -0.70 -2.53
CA ILE A 239 7.74 -1.39 -1.86
C ILE A 239 8.62 -0.36 -1.17
N GLU A 240 9.10 -0.74 0.01
CA GLU A 240 9.89 0.16 0.81
C GLU A 240 11.29 0.39 0.24
N THR A 241 11.87 1.51 0.61
CA THR A 241 13.33 1.68 0.58
C THR A 241 13.72 2.55 1.76
N SER A 242 13.86 1.92 2.92
CA SER A 242 14.00 2.65 4.18
C SER A 242 15.34 3.39 4.32
N PHE A 243 16.40 2.88 3.70
CA PHE A 243 17.78 3.36 3.86
C PHE A 243 18.47 3.68 2.53
N SER A 244 19.47 4.56 2.55
CA SER A 244 20.36 4.78 1.40
C SER A 244 21.38 3.65 1.25
N ASN A 245 22.04 3.58 0.10
CA ASN A 245 23.10 2.61 -0.20
C ASN A 245 24.33 2.70 0.72
N SER A 246 24.48 3.79 1.48
CA SER A 246 25.53 3.90 2.49
C SER A 246 25.31 3.01 3.71
N THR A 247 24.08 2.51 3.93
CA THR A 247 23.77 1.63 5.07
C THR A 247 24.27 0.21 4.80
N PRO A 248 25.15 -0.34 5.64
CA PRO A 248 25.62 -1.72 5.50
C PRO A 248 24.50 -2.74 5.72
N ASP A 249 24.56 -3.89 5.03
CA ASP A 249 23.53 -4.95 5.08
C ASP A 249 23.18 -5.39 6.52
N LYS A 250 24.17 -5.51 7.40
CA LYS A 250 23.98 -5.90 8.81
C LYS A 250 23.20 -4.88 9.66
N LEU A 251 22.96 -3.67 9.13
CA LEU A 251 22.22 -2.59 9.78
C LEU A 251 20.91 -2.29 9.05
N LEU A 252 20.45 -3.17 8.16
CA LEU A 252 19.18 -3.00 7.47
C LEU A 252 17.99 -3.40 8.33
N PHE A 253 18.16 -4.33 9.27
CA PHE A 253 17.08 -4.76 10.18
C PHE A 253 15.77 -5.08 9.45
N GLY A 254 15.84 -5.83 8.34
CA GLY A 254 14.66 -6.24 7.60
C GLY A 254 14.12 -5.16 6.66
N HIS A 255 15.00 -4.32 6.12
CA HIS A 255 14.63 -3.24 5.20
C HIS A 255 15.51 -3.21 3.94
N LEU A 256 15.12 -2.40 2.95
CA LEU A 256 15.82 -2.27 1.67
C LEU A 256 16.66 -0.99 1.57
N THR A 257 17.64 -1.05 0.66
CA THR A 257 18.32 0.11 0.07
C THR A 257 18.01 0.18 -1.43
N PRO A 258 18.28 1.30 -2.13
CA PRO A 258 18.12 1.38 -3.57
C PRO A 258 18.79 0.26 -4.34
N LYS A 259 20.01 -0.12 -3.95
CA LYS A 259 20.76 -1.23 -4.54
C LYS A 259 20.00 -2.55 -4.40
N TRP A 260 19.43 -2.82 -3.23
CA TRP A 260 18.67 -4.04 -3.00
C TRP A 260 17.35 -4.02 -3.77
N LEU A 261 16.60 -2.90 -3.74
CA LEU A 261 15.39 -2.77 -4.54
C LEU A 261 15.65 -2.99 -6.04
N LEU A 262 16.72 -2.39 -6.59
CA LEU A 262 17.07 -2.57 -8.00
C LEU A 262 17.44 -4.03 -8.32
N ALA A 263 18.12 -4.74 -7.41
CA ALA A 263 18.41 -6.17 -7.58
C ALA A 263 17.13 -7.03 -7.57
N GLU A 264 16.14 -6.70 -6.73
CA GLU A 264 14.84 -7.37 -6.72
C GLU A 264 14.05 -7.09 -8.00
N LEU A 265 14.11 -5.86 -8.51
CA LEU A 265 13.51 -5.51 -9.80
C LEU A 265 14.21 -6.21 -10.97
N ASP A 266 15.53 -6.42 -10.93
CA ASP A 266 16.26 -7.23 -11.92
C ASP A 266 15.80 -8.70 -11.88
N SER A 267 15.56 -9.25 -10.69
CA SER A 267 15.01 -10.61 -10.53
C SER A 267 13.61 -10.71 -11.15
N LEU A 268 12.73 -9.76 -10.82
CA LEU A 268 11.39 -9.66 -11.41
C LEU A 268 11.45 -9.53 -12.94
N ALA A 269 12.34 -8.69 -13.45
CA ALA A 269 12.57 -8.52 -14.89
C ALA A 269 12.97 -9.84 -15.56
N GLY A 270 13.79 -10.67 -14.89
CA GLY A 270 14.15 -12.01 -15.33
C GLY A 270 12.94 -12.94 -15.50
N TYR A 271 11.98 -12.91 -14.57
CA TYR A 271 10.74 -13.68 -14.67
C TYR A 271 9.77 -13.15 -15.73
N VAL A 272 9.71 -11.83 -15.93
CA VAL A 272 8.87 -11.22 -16.96
C VAL A 272 9.41 -11.52 -18.36
N GLY A 273 10.72 -11.39 -18.56
CA GLY A 273 11.39 -11.60 -19.83
C GLY A 273 11.09 -10.53 -20.90
N GLY A 274 11.83 -10.57 -22.00
CA GLY A 274 11.74 -9.60 -23.09
C GLY A 274 12.75 -8.45 -22.98
N GLU A 275 12.69 -7.50 -23.91
CA GLU A 275 13.72 -6.45 -24.07
C GLU A 275 13.58 -5.30 -23.05
N GLN A 276 12.35 -4.93 -22.69
CA GLN A 276 12.06 -3.85 -21.75
C GLN A 276 10.98 -4.30 -20.75
N PRO A 277 11.28 -5.30 -19.89
CA PRO A 277 10.28 -6.05 -19.12
C PRO A 277 9.47 -5.19 -18.14
N LEU A 278 10.10 -4.18 -17.51
CA LEU A 278 9.48 -3.34 -16.48
C LEU A 278 9.35 -1.87 -16.87
N LYS A 279 9.52 -1.55 -18.15
CA LYS A 279 9.47 -0.17 -18.61
C LYS A 279 8.12 0.47 -18.31
N ASP A 280 8.16 1.68 -17.77
CA ASP A 280 7.00 2.49 -17.37
C ASP A 280 6.16 1.85 -16.25
N LEU A 281 6.62 0.76 -15.62
CA LEU A 281 5.95 0.17 -14.45
C LEU A 281 6.03 1.16 -13.28
N ASN A 282 4.89 1.49 -12.68
CA ASN A 282 4.85 2.36 -11.51
C ASN A 282 5.35 1.60 -10.26
N VAL A 283 6.35 2.15 -9.59
CA VAL A 283 6.85 1.67 -8.31
C VAL A 283 6.79 2.81 -7.30
N ILE A 284 5.85 2.74 -6.37
CA ILE A 284 5.70 3.70 -5.29
C ILE A 284 6.67 3.32 -4.17
N ILE A 285 7.62 4.22 -3.89
CA ILE A 285 8.59 4.03 -2.82
C ILE A 285 7.94 4.40 -1.49
N THR A 286 7.92 3.45 -0.56
CA THR A 286 7.30 3.62 0.76
C THR A 286 8.33 3.63 1.89
N HIS A 287 7.86 3.98 3.09
CA HIS A 287 8.54 3.71 4.36
C HIS A 287 9.99 4.27 4.49
N ILE A 288 10.31 5.37 3.82
CA ILE A 288 11.62 6.03 3.96
C ILE A 288 11.80 6.51 5.40
N LYS A 289 12.88 6.08 6.08
CA LYS A 289 13.16 6.45 7.47
C LYS A 289 13.47 7.94 7.59
N HIS A 290 12.92 8.59 8.61
CA HIS A 290 13.24 9.97 8.92
C HIS A 290 14.68 10.11 9.44
N SER A 291 15.36 11.22 9.11
CA SER A 291 16.69 11.53 9.65
C SER A 291 16.66 12.77 10.52
N LEU A 292 17.13 12.63 11.76
CA LEU A 292 17.37 13.76 12.68
C LEU A 292 18.71 14.45 12.45
N LYS A 293 19.54 13.95 11.52
CA LYS A 293 20.84 14.55 11.20
C LYS A 293 20.63 15.75 10.28
N LYS A 294 21.35 16.84 10.56
CA LYS A 294 21.47 17.97 9.62
C LYS A 294 22.13 17.48 8.33
N GLY A 295 21.65 17.96 7.18
CA GLY A 295 22.19 17.60 5.87
C GLY A 295 21.08 17.26 4.88
N THR A 296 21.39 16.36 3.96
CA THR A 296 20.51 15.95 2.86
C THR A 296 19.31 15.14 3.37
N ASN A 297 18.13 15.45 2.84
CA ASN A 297 16.93 14.67 3.06
C ASN A 297 17.14 13.22 2.56
N PRO A 298 16.90 12.17 3.38
CA PRO A 298 17.06 10.78 2.98
C PRO A 298 16.30 10.43 1.69
N GLN A 299 15.09 10.97 1.51
CA GLN A 299 14.31 10.73 0.30
C GLN A 299 15.05 11.22 -0.95
N THR A 300 15.66 12.41 -0.90
CA THR A 300 16.43 12.94 -2.03
C THR A 300 17.63 12.05 -2.35
N VAL A 301 18.31 11.50 -1.35
CA VAL A 301 19.44 10.58 -1.57
C VAL A 301 18.96 9.27 -2.21
N ILE A 302 17.91 8.68 -1.66
CA ILE A 302 17.32 7.43 -2.15
C ILE A 302 16.80 7.60 -3.59
N GLU A 303 16.13 8.70 -3.89
CA GLU A 303 15.65 9.04 -5.23
C GLU A 303 16.81 9.17 -6.23
N GLN A 304 17.89 9.86 -5.85
CA GLN A 304 19.09 9.96 -6.68
C GLN A 304 19.72 8.60 -6.94
N GLU A 305 19.86 7.78 -5.89
CA GLU A 305 20.46 6.45 -5.99
C GLU A 305 19.63 5.48 -6.85
N LEU A 306 18.30 5.52 -6.74
CA LEU A 306 17.39 4.72 -7.57
C LEU A 306 17.47 5.15 -9.05
N ASN A 307 17.40 6.45 -9.32
CA ASN A 307 17.42 6.97 -10.68
C ASN A 307 18.78 6.82 -11.37
N ALA A 308 19.88 6.87 -10.62
CA ALA A 308 21.22 6.73 -11.18
C ALA A 308 21.48 5.35 -11.80
N ASP A 309 20.78 4.30 -11.35
CA ASP A 309 20.95 2.93 -11.85
C ASP A 309 19.62 2.29 -12.30
N ASN A 310 18.64 3.11 -12.69
CA ASN A 310 17.35 2.65 -13.23
C ASN A 310 17.48 2.16 -14.68
N LYS A 311 18.18 1.04 -14.88
CA LYS A 311 18.38 0.43 -16.19
C LYS A 311 17.09 -0.16 -16.79
N LEU A 312 16.12 -0.50 -15.94
CA LEU A 312 14.87 -1.15 -16.33
C LEU A 312 13.79 -0.17 -16.82
N GLY A 313 14.02 1.14 -16.69
CA GLY A 313 13.07 2.17 -17.11
C GLY A 313 11.78 2.18 -16.28
N VAL A 314 11.87 1.78 -15.01
CA VAL A 314 10.75 1.81 -14.06
C VAL A 314 10.39 3.26 -13.72
N ASN A 315 9.12 3.54 -13.47
CA ASN A 315 8.69 4.85 -12.99
C ASN A 315 8.64 4.86 -11.45
N PHE A 316 9.68 5.37 -10.80
CA PHE A 316 9.70 5.53 -9.35
C PHE A 316 8.86 6.74 -8.92
N ILE A 317 7.89 6.50 -8.04
CA ILE A 317 6.96 7.51 -7.54
C ILE A 317 7.22 7.73 -6.04
N PHE A 318 7.43 8.97 -5.64
CA PHE A 318 7.57 9.39 -4.26
C PHE A 318 6.38 10.28 -3.89
N THR A 319 5.52 9.80 -3.01
CA THR A 319 4.34 10.56 -2.56
C THR A 319 4.61 11.25 -1.22
N GLU A 320 4.00 12.41 -1.02
CA GLU A 320 3.89 13.05 0.27
C GLU A 320 2.55 12.74 0.96
N GLN A 321 2.48 13.07 2.24
CA GLN A 321 1.23 12.96 2.98
C GLN A 321 0.14 13.82 2.33
N GLY A 322 -1.04 13.23 2.15
CA GLY A 322 -2.21 13.83 1.54
C GLY A 322 -2.24 13.76 0.01
N ASP A 323 -1.21 13.22 -0.65
CA ASP A 323 -1.22 13.13 -2.11
C ASP A 323 -2.24 12.10 -2.61
N ARG A 324 -2.84 12.40 -3.76
CA ARG A 324 -3.66 11.46 -4.54
C ARG A 324 -2.89 11.00 -5.77
N THR A 325 -2.80 9.69 -5.97
CA THR A 325 -2.11 9.06 -7.10
C THR A 325 -3.04 8.10 -7.82
N LEU A 326 -3.08 8.16 -9.15
CA LEU A 326 -3.84 7.25 -10.00
C LEU A 326 -2.88 6.24 -10.64
N LEU A 327 -3.21 4.94 -10.56
CA LEU A 327 -2.40 3.83 -11.08
C LEU A 327 -3.15 3.03 -12.15
#